data_AF-A0A3D5L105-F1
#
_entry.id   AF-A0A3D5L105-F1
#
_cell.length_a   1.000
_cell.length_b   1.000
_cell.length_c   1.000
_cell.angle_alpha   90.00
_cell.angle_beta   90.00
_cell.angle_gamma   90.00
#
_symmetry.space_group_name_H-M   'P 1'
#
loop_
_entity.id
_entity.type
_entity.pdbx_description
1 polymer ?
#
loop_
_entity_poly.entity_id
_entity_poly.type
_entity_poly.pdbx_seq_one_letter_code
_entity_poly.pdbx_strand_id
1 'polypeptide(L)'
;MENESKNRRDSQRGRGQGLLLPVFCAILSLALLIGALLVGLFLPAQYDSTFSGELKYKRRILAQENGTASGRIVCIGGSSVVFGVDTALLAQELSKSAVNFGSYAGFGLGAMLDLALPDIQTGDTVIVFCEQQAQMYENFFDPKVFLQAADGDLSMLECLSGSRRKKAVFALPDLAVQKARHYFTDSTPDPEGIYARRSFTDDGNLKYGLATDNVMADGADLATPVDLNPSIITDEWAELVDTFARQCKDKGALVYFHFGPMNEASVKAETKAASEGEIEGEAETFCKALEEKITVPVLSDPYACILPQEYFYDTNFHLNDKGRILFTGLLVRELKAVSEDNSETSLPTYGMVRGVPEKTEEEETSRESGEEETAQKEKKSVLTADTYAGNTTLTKVTIPESVGQIEDGAFEGCSALRAIVLESKEPSSCIVGTGLLDGTAAMLCVPDTALSDYKVNYFWSQYADRILPVSDLPE
;
A
#
# COMPACT_ATOMS: atom_id res chain seq x y z
N MET A 1 8.53 -78.00 22.10
CA MET A 1 8.97 -77.10 21.01
C MET A 1 7.82 -76.53 20.16
N GLU A 2 6.64 -77.16 20.08
CA GLU A 2 5.51 -76.60 19.29
C GLU A 2 4.83 -75.36 19.91
N ASN A 3 4.76 -75.26 21.25
CA ASN A 3 4.08 -74.14 21.91
C ASN A 3 4.86 -72.80 21.88
N GLU A 4 6.19 -72.82 21.78
CA GLU A 4 6.98 -71.58 21.68
C GLU A 4 6.95 -70.97 20.27
N SER A 5 6.74 -71.78 19.22
CA SER A 5 6.64 -71.29 17.84
C SER A 5 5.30 -70.61 17.52
N LYS A 6 4.25 -70.93 18.31
CA LYS A 6 2.91 -70.35 18.18
C LYS A 6 2.84 -68.99 18.89
N ASN A 7 3.44 -68.89 20.08
CA ASN A 7 3.49 -67.64 20.85
C ASN A 7 4.36 -66.54 20.23
N ARG A 8 5.43 -66.90 19.48
CA ARG A 8 6.20 -65.91 18.71
C ARG A 8 5.50 -65.43 17.43
N ARG A 9 4.61 -66.23 16.84
CA ARG A 9 3.83 -65.85 15.65
C ARG A 9 2.66 -64.92 16.00
N ASP A 10 2.03 -65.10 17.16
CA ASP A 10 0.95 -64.21 17.62
C ASP A 10 1.45 -62.87 18.18
N SER A 11 2.63 -62.82 18.82
CA SER A 11 3.18 -61.54 19.31
C SER A 11 3.73 -60.63 18.20
N GLN A 12 4.09 -61.18 17.03
CA GLN A 12 4.44 -60.40 15.84
C GLN A 12 3.20 -59.95 15.03
N ARG A 13 2.11 -60.71 15.02
CA ARG A 13 0.85 -60.31 14.34
C ARG A 13 0.11 -59.17 15.05
N GLY A 14 0.15 -59.13 16.39
CA GLY A 14 -0.54 -58.09 17.17
C GLY A 14 0.13 -56.71 17.16
N ARG A 15 1.44 -56.62 16.92
CA ARG A 15 2.17 -55.33 16.89
C ARG A 15 2.00 -54.56 15.58
N GLY A 16 1.75 -55.24 14.46
CA GLY A 16 1.50 -54.60 13.16
C GLY A 16 0.10 -54.02 13.01
N GLN A 17 -0.92 -54.67 13.58
CA GLN A 17 -2.33 -54.23 13.47
C GLN A 17 -2.66 -53.03 14.37
N GLY A 18 -2.03 -52.89 15.54
CA GLY A 18 -2.23 -51.75 16.45
C GLY A 18 -1.68 -50.41 15.94
N LEU A 19 -0.73 -50.42 15.00
CA LEU A 19 -0.15 -49.21 14.40
C LEU A 19 -0.88 -48.79 13.11
N LEU A 20 -1.58 -49.71 12.43
CA LEU A 20 -2.26 -49.45 11.16
C LEU A 20 -3.50 -48.55 11.32
N LEU A 21 -4.29 -48.75 12.36
CA LEU A 21 -5.47 -47.92 12.64
C LEU A 21 -5.13 -46.44 12.97
N PRO A 22 -4.18 -46.13 13.88
CA PRO A 22 -3.82 -44.73 14.13
C PRO A 22 -3.14 -44.07 12.93
N VAL A 23 -2.36 -44.81 12.14
CA VAL A 23 -1.79 -44.29 10.87
C VAL A 23 -2.89 -44.01 9.86
N PHE A 24 -3.87 -44.91 9.72
CA PHE A 24 -5.02 -44.70 8.84
C PHE A 24 -5.87 -43.49 9.27
N CYS A 25 -6.17 -43.36 10.57
CA CYS A 25 -6.87 -42.20 11.10
C CYS A 25 -6.07 -40.89 10.88
N ALA A 26 -4.75 -40.91 11.06
CA ALA A 26 -3.91 -39.74 10.81
C ALA A 26 -3.92 -39.34 9.32
N ILE A 27 -3.83 -40.30 8.41
CA ILE A 27 -3.92 -40.07 6.96
C ILE A 27 -5.30 -39.51 6.59
N LEU A 28 -6.38 -40.07 7.15
CA LEU A 28 -7.74 -39.62 6.88
C LEU A 28 -7.95 -38.18 7.41
N SER A 29 -7.51 -37.88 8.63
CA SER A 29 -7.58 -36.53 9.20
C SER A 29 -6.78 -35.53 8.36
N LEU A 30 -5.58 -35.90 7.92
CA LEU A 30 -4.77 -35.07 7.03
C LEU A 30 -5.47 -34.85 5.67
N ALA A 31 -6.06 -35.90 5.10
CA ALA A 31 -6.81 -35.81 3.85
C ALA A 31 -8.04 -34.91 3.99
N LEU A 32 -8.76 -34.98 5.11
CA LEU A 32 -9.90 -34.10 5.41
C LEU A 32 -9.47 -32.64 5.59
N LEU A 33 -8.34 -32.40 6.28
CA LEU A 33 -7.78 -31.05 6.43
C LEU A 33 -7.35 -30.47 5.08
N ILE A 34 -6.65 -31.25 4.26
CA ILE A 34 -6.29 -30.86 2.90
C ILE A 34 -7.55 -30.63 2.06
N GLY A 35 -8.57 -31.49 2.19
CA GLY A 35 -9.84 -31.32 1.51
C GLY A 35 -10.54 -30.01 1.88
N ALA A 36 -10.64 -29.69 3.17
CA ALA A 36 -11.22 -28.43 3.64
C ALA A 36 -10.41 -27.20 3.17
N LEU A 37 -9.08 -27.29 3.20
CA LEU A 37 -8.19 -26.25 2.67
C LEU A 37 -8.46 -26.01 1.17
N LEU A 38 -8.50 -27.06 0.37
CA LEU A 38 -8.75 -26.97 -1.06
C LEU A 38 -10.14 -26.38 -1.34
N VAL A 39 -11.18 -26.81 -0.60
CA VAL A 39 -12.51 -26.22 -0.71
C VAL A 39 -12.45 -24.71 -0.51
N GLY A 40 -11.80 -24.22 0.56
CA GLY A 40 -11.67 -22.79 0.82
C GLY A 40 -10.91 -22.03 -0.27
N LEU A 41 -9.84 -22.61 -0.83
CA LEU A 41 -9.06 -21.99 -1.90
C LEU A 41 -9.83 -21.92 -3.23
N PHE A 42 -10.66 -22.93 -3.54
CA PHE A 42 -11.46 -23.00 -4.78
C PHE A 42 -12.81 -22.27 -4.71
N LEU A 43 -13.17 -21.68 -3.57
CA LEU A 43 -14.30 -20.74 -3.50
C LEU A 43 -14.06 -19.54 -4.45
N PRO A 44 -15.14 -18.87 -4.92
CA PRO A 44 -15.02 -17.61 -5.64
C PRO A 44 -14.13 -16.61 -4.89
N ALA A 45 -13.44 -15.75 -5.62
CA ALA A 45 -12.62 -14.70 -5.01
C ALA A 45 -13.50 -13.83 -4.09
N GLN A 46 -13.02 -13.58 -2.88
CA GLN A 46 -13.69 -12.80 -1.84
C GLN A 46 -13.07 -11.41 -1.65
N TYR A 47 -11.87 -11.18 -2.18
CA TYR A 47 -11.16 -9.91 -2.07
C TYR A 47 -11.06 -9.15 -3.40
N ASP A 48 -11.90 -9.49 -4.38
CA ASP A 48 -11.82 -8.91 -5.73
C ASP A 48 -12.19 -7.42 -5.79
N SER A 49 -13.12 -7.01 -4.94
CA SER A 49 -13.63 -5.63 -4.78
C SER A 49 -12.68 -4.71 -4.03
N THR A 50 -11.67 -5.23 -3.32
CA THR A 50 -10.82 -4.43 -2.44
C THR A 50 -9.77 -3.63 -3.21
N PHE A 51 -9.19 -2.61 -2.58
CA PHE A 51 -8.04 -1.87 -3.14
C PHE A 51 -6.87 -2.80 -3.49
N SER A 52 -6.54 -3.75 -2.61
CA SER A 52 -5.50 -4.74 -2.82
C SER A 52 -5.82 -5.73 -3.96
N GLY A 53 -7.11 -6.03 -4.18
CA GLY A 53 -7.58 -6.89 -5.25
C GLY A 53 -7.26 -6.39 -6.66
N GLU A 54 -6.96 -5.09 -6.82
CA GLU A 54 -6.53 -4.49 -8.09
C GLU A 54 -5.21 -5.09 -8.63
N LEU A 55 -4.32 -5.54 -7.74
CA LEU A 55 -2.96 -5.95 -8.11
C LEU A 55 -2.91 -7.02 -9.22
N LYS A 56 -3.83 -7.99 -9.20
CA LYS A 56 -3.88 -9.03 -10.25
C LYS A 56 -4.33 -8.50 -11.61
N TYR A 57 -5.14 -7.44 -11.64
CA TYR A 57 -5.52 -6.76 -12.89
C TYR A 57 -4.34 -5.97 -13.44
N LYS A 58 -3.63 -5.21 -12.61
CA LYS A 58 -2.37 -4.54 -12.98
C LYS A 58 -1.32 -5.51 -13.51
N ARG A 59 -1.20 -6.70 -12.90
CA ARG A 59 -0.32 -7.77 -13.39
C ARG A 59 -0.74 -8.24 -14.79
N ARG A 60 -2.03 -8.43 -15.05
CA ARG A 60 -2.50 -8.81 -16.39
C ARG A 60 -2.21 -7.74 -17.43
N ILE A 61 -2.33 -6.46 -17.07
CA ILE A 61 -1.95 -5.34 -17.94
C ILE A 61 -0.44 -5.40 -18.24
N LEU A 62 0.40 -5.62 -17.21
CA LEU A 62 1.85 -5.75 -17.39
C LEU A 62 2.25 -7.00 -18.20
N ALA A 63 1.52 -8.11 -18.07
CA ALA A 63 1.80 -9.34 -18.81
C ALA A 63 1.43 -9.27 -20.30
N GLN A 64 0.69 -8.24 -20.73
CA GLN A 64 0.38 -8.06 -22.16
C GLN A 64 1.63 -7.71 -22.96
N GLU A 65 1.82 -8.40 -24.09
CA GLU A 65 2.84 -8.07 -25.07
C GLU A 65 2.43 -6.80 -25.84
N ASN A 66 3.09 -5.68 -25.56
CA ASN A 66 2.90 -4.44 -26.32
C ASN A 66 4.15 -4.22 -27.17
N GLY A 67 4.23 -4.95 -28.30
CA GLY A 67 5.37 -5.04 -29.21
C GLY A 67 5.74 -3.76 -29.97
N THR A 68 5.84 -2.61 -29.29
CA THR A 68 6.44 -1.41 -29.86
C THR A 68 7.97 -1.53 -29.80
N ALA A 69 8.65 -1.17 -30.89
CA ALA A 69 10.12 -1.20 -30.98
C ALA A 69 10.83 -0.33 -29.91
N SER A 70 10.10 0.61 -29.30
CA SER A 70 10.57 1.52 -28.24
C SER A 70 10.41 0.97 -26.81
N GLY A 71 9.77 -0.20 -26.62
CA GLY A 71 9.41 -0.77 -25.31
C GLY A 71 8.33 0.04 -24.58
N ARG A 72 8.09 -0.28 -23.29
CA ARG A 72 7.07 0.38 -22.44
C ARG A 72 7.70 1.19 -21.31
N ILE A 73 6.92 2.01 -20.64
CA ILE A 73 7.30 2.61 -19.36
C ILE A 73 6.58 1.85 -18.25
N VAL A 74 7.31 1.34 -17.26
CA VAL A 74 6.73 0.55 -16.17
C VAL A 74 7.02 1.26 -14.85
N CYS A 75 6.01 1.89 -14.27
CA CYS A 75 6.11 2.59 -12.99
C CYS A 75 5.75 1.61 -11.87
N ILE A 76 6.73 1.25 -11.03
CA ILE A 76 6.58 0.28 -9.93
C ILE A 76 6.77 1.01 -8.62
N GLY A 77 5.88 0.82 -7.64
CA GLY A 77 6.02 1.39 -6.32
C GLY A 77 4.79 1.21 -5.46
N GLY A 78 4.78 1.85 -4.30
CA GLY A 78 3.64 1.86 -3.40
C GLY A 78 2.46 2.67 -3.93
N SER A 79 1.63 3.15 -3.01
CA SER A 79 0.41 3.87 -3.33
C SER A 79 0.71 5.25 -3.91
N SER A 80 1.89 5.82 -3.67
CA SER A 80 2.36 7.02 -4.37
C SER A 80 2.34 6.89 -5.89
N VAL A 81 2.56 5.70 -6.44
CA VAL A 81 2.44 5.47 -7.89
C VAL A 81 0.98 5.39 -8.31
N VAL A 82 0.11 4.81 -7.47
CA VAL A 82 -1.34 4.74 -7.72
C VAL A 82 -1.94 6.14 -7.81
N PHE A 83 -1.59 7.01 -6.87
CA PHE A 83 -2.13 8.35 -6.75
C PHE A 83 -1.35 9.40 -7.55
N GLY A 84 -0.05 9.20 -7.76
CA GLY A 84 0.85 10.22 -8.31
C GLY A 84 1.12 10.14 -9.81
N VAL A 85 0.98 8.96 -10.43
CA VAL A 85 1.35 8.78 -11.85
C VAL A 85 0.13 8.44 -12.69
N ASP A 86 -0.20 9.31 -13.65
CA ASP A 86 -1.15 9.02 -14.71
C ASP A 86 -0.42 8.44 -15.92
N THR A 87 -0.55 7.13 -16.13
CA THR A 87 0.13 6.48 -17.26
C THR A 87 -0.54 6.68 -18.60
N ALA A 88 -1.79 7.14 -18.65
CA ALA A 88 -2.44 7.53 -19.91
C ALA A 88 -1.85 8.85 -20.42
N LEU A 89 -1.70 9.85 -19.55
CA LEU A 89 -1.02 11.11 -19.85
C LEU A 89 0.46 10.89 -20.17
N LEU A 90 1.15 10.05 -19.40
CA LEU A 90 2.54 9.67 -19.67
C LEU A 90 2.69 9.05 -21.06
N ALA A 91 1.77 8.15 -21.43
CA ALA A 91 1.81 7.49 -22.72
C ALA A 91 1.51 8.43 -23.89
N GLN A 92 0.60 9.40 -23.68
CA GLN A 92 0.30 10.44 -24.64
C GLN A 92 1.52 11.34 -24.90
N GLU A 93 2.15 11.86 -23.84
CA GLU A 93 3.26 12.82 -23.95
C GLU A 93 4.55 12.22 -24.52
N LEU A 94 4.79 10.93 -24.27
CA LEU A 94 6.01 10.23 -24.69
C LEU A 94 5.80 9.35 -25.92
N SER A 95 4.56 9.27 -26.43
CA SER A 95 4.19 8.35 -27.52
C SER A 95 4.66 6.90 -27.28
N LYS A 96 4.68 6.48 -26.01
CA LYS A 96 5.21 5.20 -25.53
C LYS A 96 4.23 4.62 -24.51
N SER A 97 3.78 3.38 -24.69
CA SER A 97 2.82 2.80 -23.74
C SER A 97 3.39 2.77 -22.32
N ALA A 98 2.57 3.06 -21.32
CA ALA A 98 2.97 3.09 -19.93
C ALA A 98 2.04 2.25 -19.05
N VAL A 99 2.60 1.63 -18.01
CA VAL A 99 1.88 0.74 -17.08
C VAL A 99 2.01 1.27 -15.67
N ASN A 100 0.88 1.56 -15.04
CA ASN A 100 0.82 1.88 -13.62
C ASN A 100 0.85 0.57 -12.82
N PHE A 101 2.03 0.18 -12.36
CA PHE A 101 2.24 -0.97 -11.48
C PHE A 101 2.42 -0.54 -10.01
N GLY A 102 1.73 0.55 -9.63
CA GLY A 102 1.56 0.98 -8.25
C GLY A 102 0.59 0.08 -7.48
N SER A 103 0.83 -0.11 -6.17
CA SER A 103 0.00 -0.98 -5.34
C SER A 103 -0.03 -0.54 -3.86
N TYR A 104 -0.71 -1.29 -3.00
CA TYR A 104 -0.72 -1.01 -1.55
C TYR A 104 0.68 -1.17 -0.93
N ALA A 105 1.17 -0.16 -0.21
CA ALA A 105 2.50 -0.18 0.41
C ALA A 105 2.71 -1.38 1.36
N GLY A 106 1.63 -1.88 1.98
CA GLY A 106 1.66 -3.06 2.87
C GLY A 106 2.09 -4.38 2.22
N PHE A 107 2.29 -4.45 0.90
CA PHE A 107 2.95 -5.60 0.26
C PHE A 107 4.47 -5.61 0.45
N GLY A 108 5.07 -4.43 0.63
CA GLY A 108 6.51 -4.20 0.57
C GLY A 108 7.05 -4.16 -0.87
N LEU A 109 8.05 -3.31 -1.10
CA LEU A 109 8.66 -3.11 -2.41
C LEU A 109 9.16 -4.42 -3.03
N GLY A 110 9.78 -5.29 -2.23
CA GLY A 110 10.35 -6.54 -2.73
C GLY A 110 9.34 -7.49 -3.37
N ALA A 111 8.08 -7.51 -2.88
CA ALA A 111 7.03 -8.30 -3.53
C ALA A 111 6.56 -7.68 -4.84
N MET A 112 6.51 -6.35 -4.94
CA MET A 112 6.16 -5.64 -6.17
C MET A 112 7.20 -5.90 -7.26
N LEU A 113 8.49 -5.83 -6.91
CA LEU A 113 9.61 -6.14 -7.82
C LEU A 113 9.57 -7.60 -8.30
N ASP A 114 9.36 -8.55 -7.40
CA ASP A 114 9.19 -9.98 -7.74
C ASP A 114 8.04 -10.20 -8.73
N LEU A 115 6.91 -9.52 -8.53
CA LEU A 115 5.73 -9.67 -9.37
C LEU A 115 5.92 -9.09 -10.76
N ALA A 116 6.62 -7.95 -10.87
CA ALA A 116 6.85 -7.26 -12.14
C ALA A 116 7.90 -7.97 -13.00
N LEU A 117 8.96 -8.50 -12.37
CA LEU A 117 10.15 -8.99 -13.07
C LEU A 117 9.89 -10.00 -14.21
N PRO A 118 9.03 -11.02 -14.05
CA PRO A 118 8.76 -11.99 -15.12
C PRO A 118 8.31 -11.33 -16.42
N ASP A 119 7.50 -10.28 -16.29
CA ASP A 119 6.78 -9.60 -17.37
C ASP A 119 7.52 -8.37 -17.91
N ILE A 120 8.71 -8.04 -17.36
CA ILE A 120 9.61 -7.03 -17.95
C ILE A 120 10.17 -7.56 -19.28
N GLN A 121 10.09 -6.70 -20.29
CA GLN A 121 10.43 -6.97 -21.70
C GLN A 121 11.65 -6.14 -22.13
N THR A 122 12.30 -6.58 -23.22
CA THR A 122 13.39 -5.83 -23.83
C THR A 122 12.92 -4.45 -24.30
N GLY A 123 13.69 -3.40 -24.01
CA GLY A 123 13.37 -2.02 -24.33
C GLY A 123 12.47 -1.30 -23.31
N ASP A 124 11.96 -2.01 -22.29
CA ASP A 124 11.22 -1.36 -21.21
C ASP A 124 12.10 -0.34 -20.48
N THR A 125 11.50 0.78 -20.10
CA THR A 125 12.02 1.75 -19.14
C THR A 125 11.27 1.55 -17.83
N VAL A 126 11.93 0.93 -16.86
CA VAL A 126 11.37 0.65 -15.54
C VAL A 126 11.74 1.78 -14.59
N ILE A 127 10.77 2.26 -13.83
CA ILE A 127 10.94 3.34 -12.86
C ILE A 127 10.45 2.81 -11.52
N VAL A 128 11.37 2.70 -10.57
CA VAL A 128 11.10 2.24 -9.21
C VAL A 128 10.89 3.47 -8.33
N PHE A 129 9.68 3.62 -7.80
CA PHE A 129 9.29 4.67 -6.87
C PHE A 129 9.29 4.13 -5.44
N CYS A 130 9.77 4.94 -4.50
CA CYS A 130 9.67 4.66 -3.07
C CYS A 130 9.20 5.91 -2.31
N GLU A 131 8.17 5.75 -1.49
CA GLU A 131 7.78 6.74 -0.49
C GLU A 131 8.88 6.87 0.58
N GLN A 132 9.12 8.10 1.03
CA GLN A 132 10.05 8.43 2.11
C GLN A 132 9.43 8.04 3.46
N GLN A 133 9.33 6.73 3.68
CA GLN A 133 8.86 6.07 4.89
C GLN A 133 9.70 4.82 5.12
N ALA A 134 10.08 4.56 6.37
CA ALA A 134 10.94 3.43 6.73
C ALA A 134 10.48 2.07 6.16
N GLN A 135 9.16 1.78 6.20
CA GLN A 135 8.60 0.53 5.70
C GLN A 135 8.93 0.25 4.21
N MET A 136 9.03 1.30 3.39
CA MET A 136 9.34 1.18 1.95
C MET A 136 10.84 1.02 1.68
N TYR A 137 11.69 1.31 2.66
CA TYR A 137 13.14 1.10 2.65
C TYR A 137 13.58 -0.17 3.42
N GLU A 138 12.61 -1.02 3.78
CA GLU A 138 12.83 -2.34 4.36
C GLU A 138 12.45 -3.46 3.38
N ASN A 139 13.02 -4.65 3.56
CA ASN A 139 12.58 -5.86 2.84
C ASN A 139 11.34 -6.49 3.50
N PHE A 140 10.36 -5.65 3.82
CA PHE A 140 9.10 -6.02 4.45
C PHE A 140 8.24 -6.88 3.50
N PHE A 141 7.46 -7.80 4.07
CA PHE A 141 6.50 -8.62 3.32
C PHE A 141 5.44 -9.22 4.24
N ASP A 142 4.18 -8.81 4.06
CA ASP A 142 3.02 -9.44 4.69
C ASP A 142 2.38 -10.50 3.77
N PRO A 143 2.49 -11.80 4.09
CA PRO A 143 1.91 -12.85 3.27
C PRO A 143 0.37 -12.87 3.31
N LYS A 144 -0.29 -12.41 4.37
CA LYS A 144 -1.75 -12.39 4.48
C LYS A 144 -2.32 -11.36 3.50
N VAL A 145 -1.78 -10.13 3.52
CA VAL A 145 -2.19 -9.05 2.63
C VAL A 145 -1.93 -9.43 1.17
N PHE A 146 -0.76 -10.00 0.87
CA PHE A 146 -0.45 -10.53 -0.47
C PHE A 146 -1.48 -11.57 -0.94
N LEU A 147 -1.82 -12.54 -0.10
CA LEU A 147 -2.75 -13.61 -0.46
C LEU A 147 -4.18 -13.11 -0.68
N GLN A 148 -4.61 -12.07 0.04
CA GLN A 148 -5.88 -11.39 -0.23
C GLN A 148 -5.85 -10.75 -1.63
N ALA A 149 -4.77 -10.07 -1.99
CA ALA A 149 -4.60 -9.47 -3.33
C ALA A 149 -4.56 -10.52 -4.46
N ALA A 150 -3.89 -11.65 -4.20
CA ALA A 150 -3.77 -12.77 -5.13
C ALA A 150 -5.02 -13.66 -5.17
N ASP A 151 -6.07 -13.35 -4.41
CA ASP A 151 -7.29 -14.15 -4.40
C ASP A 151 -7.96 -14.12 -5.78
N GLY A 152 -8.20 -15.32 -6.33
CA GLY A 152 -8.64 -15.52 -7.71
C GLY A 152 -7.51 -15.67 -8.73
N ASP A 153 -6.24 -15.47 -8.35
CA ASP A 153 -5.07 -15.63 -9.21
C ASP A 153 -3.81 -16.08 -8.44
N LEU A 154 -3.85 -17.28 -7.87
CA LEU A 154 -2.74 -17.84 -7.07
C LEU A 154 -1.47 -18.13 -7.90
N SER A 155 -1.51 -17.99 -9.23
CA SER A 155 -0.31 -18.08 -10.09
C SER A 155 0.75 -17.04 -9.71
N MET A 156 0.32 -15.91 -9.12
CA MET A 156 1.19 -14.85 -8.60
C MET A 156 2.23 -15.36 -7.57
N LEU A 157 1.95 -16.47 -6.88
CA LEU A 157 2.91 -17.12 -5.97
C LEU A 157 4.19 -17.58 -6.68
N GLU A 158 4.10 -17.90 -7.98
CA GLU A 158 5.23 -18.40 -8.75
C GLU A 158 6.29 -17.33 -9.00
N CYS A 159 5.90 -16.06 -8.93
CA CYS A 159 6.75 -14.90 -9.18
C CYS A 159 7.55 -14.48 -7.95
N LEU A 160 7.06 -14.81 -6.76
CA LEU A 160 7.72 -14.47 -5.51
C LEU A 160 9.07 -15.18 -5.36
N SER A 161 10.05 -14.47 -4.81
CA SER A 161 11.34 -15.00 -4.43
C SER A 161 11.19 -16.13 -3.39
N GLY A 162 12.21 -16.99 -3.27
CA GLY A 162 12.13 -18.21 -2.47
C GLY A 162 11.66 -18.00 -1.02
N SER A 163 12.09 -16.92 -0.35
CA SER A 163 11.70 -16.60 1.02
C SER A 163 10.25 -16.11 1.11
N ARG A 164 9.85 -15.17 0.24
CA ARG A 164 8.48 -14.61 0.21
C ARG A 164 7.46 -15.65 -0.22
N ARG A 165 7.77 -16.44 -1.25
CA ARG A 165 6.95 -17.56 -1.71
C ARG A 165 6.72 -18.57 -0.59
N LYS A 166 7.76 -18.90 0.19
CA LYS A 166 7.63 -19.80 1.33
C LYS A 166 6.66 -19.22 2.37
N LYS A 167 6.85 -17.95 2.77
CA LYS A 167 5.95 -17.26 3.71
C LYS A 167 4.49 -17.27 3.23
N ALA A 168 4.26 -16.96 1.95
CA ALA A 168 2.94 -16.96 1.34
C ALA A 168 2.30 -18.36 1.31
N VAL A 169 3.04 -19.41 0.92
CA VAL A 169 2.53 -20.79 0.93
C VAL A 169 2.11 -21.23 2.33
N PHE A 170 2.86 -20.85 3.37
CA PHE A 170 2.50 -21.16 4.76
C PHE A 170 1.24 -20.42 5.24
N ALA A 171 0.89 -19.29 4.62
CA ALA A 171 -0.30 -18.50 4.95
C ALA A 171 -1.56 -18.90 4.15
N LEU A 172 -1.47 -19.82 3.18
CA LEU A 172 -2.62 -20.30 2.40
C LEU A 172 -3.78 -20.85 3.25
N PRO A 173 -3.54 -21.57 4.37
CA PRO A 173 -4.62 -22.00 5.26
C PRO A 173 -5.42 -20.83 5.84
N ASP A 174 -4.76 -19.73 6.20
CA ASP A 174 -5.44 -18.55 6.72
C ASP A 174 -6.33 -17.91 5.66
N LEU A 175 -5.85 -17.81 4.41
CA LEU A 175 -6.68 -17.33 3.29
C LEU A 175 -7.89 -18.24 3.09
N ALA A 176 -7.71 -19.56 3.07
CA ALA A 176 -8.80 -20.50 2.83
C ALA A 176 -9.90 -20.41 3.90
N VAL A 177 -9.50 -20.28 5.18
CA VAL A 177 -10.42 -20.09 6.30
C VAL A 177 -11.15 -18.75 6.18
N GLN A 178 -10.45 -17.67 5.85
CA GLN A 178 -11.06 -16.35 5.67
C GLN A 178 -12.05 -16.36 4.49
N LYS A 179 -11.67 -16.93 3.34
CA LYS A 179 -12.57 -17.09 2.18
C LYS A 179 -13.82 -17.88 2.53
N ALA A 180 -13.67 -19.00 3.23
CA ALA A 180 -14.80 -19.80 3.67
C ALA A 180 -15.72 -19.02 4.62
N ARG A 181 -15.15 -18.27 5.57
CA ARG A 181 -15.93 -17.40 6.45
C ARG A 181 -16.74 -16.39 5.63
N HIS A 182 -16.09 -15.60 4.78
CA HIS A 182 -16.76 -14.58 3.96
C HIS A 182 -17.88 -15.17 3.11
N TYR A 183 -17.58 -16.27 2.41
CA TYR A 183 -18.54 -16.93 1.52
C TYR A 183 -19.76 -17.51 2.27
N PHE A 184 -19.57 -18.16 3.42
CA PHE A 184 -20.68 -18.80 4.15
C PHE A 184 -21.47 -17.84 5.03
N THR A 185 -20.93 -16.67 5.37
CA THR A 185 -21.63 -15.67 6.18
C THR A 185 -22.10 -14.46 5.39
N ASP A 186 -21.94 -14.45 4.06
CA ASP A 186 -22.26 -13.32 3.20
C ASP A 186 -21.62 -12.01 3.69
N SER A 187 -20.33 -12.09 4.04
CA SER A 187 -19.57 -10.97 4.64
C SER A 187 -18.35 -10.60 3.79
N THR A 188 -18.40 -10.88 2.49
CA THR A 188 -17.38 -10.46 1.53
C THR A 188 -17.15 -8.94 1.66
N PRO A 189 -15.90 -8.47 1.84
CA PRO A 189 -15.62 -7.04 1.83
C PRO A 189 -16.08 -6.40 0.52
N ASP A 190 -16.70 -5.23 0.59
CA ASP A 190 -17.11 -4.45 -0.58
C ASP A 190 -16.92 -2.96 -0.28
N PRO A 191 -15.65 -2.53 -0.07
CA PRO A 191 -15.36 -1.22 0.47
C PRO A 191 -15.90 -0.12 -0.43
N GLU A 192 -16.48 0.89 0.21
CA GLU A 192 -16.86 2.12 -0.44
C GLU A 192 -15.71 3.13 -0.53
N GLY A 193 -15.91 4.21 -1.30
CA GLY A 193 -14.89 5.23 -1.50
C GLY A 193 -13.72 4.83 -2.42
N ILE A 194 -12.59 5.52 -2.23
CA ILE A 194 -11.43 5.50 -3.13
C ILE A 194 -10.56 4.24 -2.99
N TYR A 195 -10.53 3.62 -1.81
CA TYR A 195 -9.75 2.41 -1.56
C TYR A 195 -10.53 1.13 -1.90
N ALA A 196 -10.91 1.03 -3.17
CA ALA A 196 -11.66 -0.09 -3.71
C ALA A 196 -11.26 -0.37 -5.15
N ARG A 197 -11.45 -1.61 -5.63
CA ARG A 197 -11.19 -2.00 -7.02
C ARG A 197 -11.96 -1.13 -8.01
N ARG A 198 -13.18 -0.71 -7.64
CA ARG A 198 -14.06 0.14 -8.46
C ARG A 198 -13.47 1.52 -8.75
N SER A 199 -12.44 1.94 -8.02
CA SER A 199 -11.77 3.23 -8.20
C SER A 199 -10.76 3.24 -9.34
N PHE A 200 -10.43 2.09 -9.92
CA PHE A 200 -9.45 1.98 -11.01
C PHE A 200 -10.12 1.89 -12.37
N THR A 201 -9.50 2.50 -13.37
CA THR A 201 -9.81 2.36 -14.80
C THR A 201 -9.28 1.02 -15.34
N ASP A 202 -9.69 0.65 -16.55
CA ASP A 202 -9.28 -0.63 -17.17
C ASP A 202 -7.79 -0.68 -17.53
N ASP A 203 -7.14 0.47 -17.68
CA ASP A 203 -5.69 0.64 -17.87
C ASP A 203 -4.91 0.73 -16.55
N GLY A 204 -5.57 0.57 -15.41
CA GLY A 204 -4.95 0.48 -14.08
C GLY A 204 -4.64 1.83 -13.43
N ASN A 205 -5.12 2.94 -13.98
CA ASN A 205 -5.02 4.26 -13.34
C ASN A 205 -6.15 4.46 -12.32
N LEU A 206 -5.91 5.29 -11.31
CA LEU A 206 -6.97 5.75 -10.41
C LEU A 206 -7.93 6.69 -11.18
N LYS A 207 -9.24 6.59 -10.97
CA LYS A 207 -10.22 7.45 -11.65
C LYS A 207 -10.14 8.89 -11.13
N TYR A 208 -10.16 9.86 -12.05
CA TYR A 208 -10.35 11.28 -11.73
C TYR A 208 -11.69 11.54 -11.04
N GLY A 209 -11.73 12.56 -10.20
CA GLY A 209 -12.89 12.98 -9.41
C GLY A 209 -13.04 12.27 -8.07
N LEU A 210 -12.16 11.31 -7.74
CA LEU A 210 -12.17 10.60 -6.45
C LEU A 210 -11.28 11.26 -5.40
N ALA A 211 -10.12 11.79 -5.81
CA ALA A 211 -9.17 12.49 -4.95
C ALA A 211 -9.08 13.95 -5.40
N THR A 212 -10.00 14.80 -4.96
CA THR A 212 -10.11 16.18 -5.49
C THR A 212 -9.32 17.20 -4.69
N ASP A 213 -9.34 17.09 -3.36
CA ASP A 213 -8.83 18.11 -2.44
C ASP A 213 -8.08 17.45 -1.28
N ASN A 214 -7.19 18.19 -0.63
CA ASN A 214 -6.56 17.75 0.60
C ASN A 214 -7.61 17.62 1.72
N VAL A 215 -7.74 16.42 2.28
CA VAL A 215 -8.66 16.08 3.37
C VAL A 215 -7.95 15.84 4.70
N MET A 216 -6.61 15.92 4.72
CA MET A 216 -5.82 15.81 5.94
C MET A 216 -6.04 17.04 6.82
N ALA A 217 -6.11 16.83 8.13
CA ALA A 217 -6.19 17.95 9.04
C ALA A 217 -4.89 18.76 8.99
N ASP A 218 -5.03 20.09 9.04
CA ASP A 218 -3.92 21.04 8.96
C ASP A 218 -3.00 20.87 7.73
N GLY A 219 -3.48 20.13 6.71
CA GLY A 219 -2.80 19.92 5.44
C GLY A 219 -1.79 18.77 5.39
N ALA A 220 -1.55 18.04 6.49
CA ALA A 220 -0.57 16.96 6.54
C ALA A 220 -0.99 15.81 7.46
N ASP A 221 -0.53 14.59 7.14
CA ASP A 221 -0.68 13.42 8.00
C ASP A 221 0.51 13.33 8.96
N LEU A 222 0.34 13.84 10.18
CA LEU A 222 1.42 13.84 11.17
C LEU A 222 1.69 12.45 11.78
N ALA A 223 0.82 11.48 11.55
CA ALA A 223 1.02 10.13 12.07
C ALA A 223 1.96 9.30 11.18
N THR A 224 2.04 9.64 9.89
CA THR A 224 2.98 9.03 8.95
C THR A 224 3.76 10.12 8.19
N PRO A 225 4.71 10.77 8.88
CA PRO A 225 5.45 11.89 8.31
C PRO A 225 6.42 11.45 7.19
N VAL A 226 6.87 12.42 6.40
CA VAL A 226 7.95 12.23 5.43
C VAL A 226 9.29 12.07 6.16
N ASP A 227 9.94 10.92 5.97
CA ASP A 227 11.21 10.59 6.60
C ASP A 227 12.39 10.72 5.63
N LEU A 228 13.11 11.84 5.74
CA LEU A 228 14.33 12.12 5.00
C LEU A 228 15.60 11.73 5.78
N ASN A 229 15.48 10.91 6.82
CA ASN A 229 16.65 10.41 7.54
C ASN A 229 17.37 9.32 6.73
N PRO A 230 18.65 9.50 6.36
CA PRO A 230 19.40 8.50 5.59
C PRO A 230 19.49 7.11 6.22
N SER A 231 19.27 6.99 7.53
CA SER A 231 19.37 5.72 8.24
C SER A 231 18.26 4.73 7.90
N ILE A 232 17.16 5.17 7.28
CA ILE A 232 16.12 4.24 6.80
C ILE A 232 16.59 3.42 5.59
N ILE A 233 17.61 3.90 4.84
CA ILE A 233 18.13 3.24 3.65
C ILE A 233 19.03 2.06 4.06
N THR A 234 18.42 0.89 4.21
CA THR A 234 19.13 -0.32 4.65
C THR A 234 19.96 -0.95 3.52
N ASP A 235 21.05 -1.64 3.88
CA ASP A 235 21.87 -2.36 2.89
C ASP A 235 21.11 -3.54 2.24
N GLU A 236 20.20 -4.17 3.00
CA GLU A 236 19.34 -5.24 2.49
C GLU A 236 18.39 -4.72 1.40
N TRP A 237 17.82 -3.53 1.60
CA TRP A 237 16.99 -2.87 0.62
C TRP A 237 17.78 -2.44 -0.63
N ALA A 238 18.98 -1.90 -0.46
CA ALA A 238 19.82 -1.52 -1.59
C ALA A 238 20.17 -2.72 -2.48
N GLU A 239 20.55 -3.86 -1.88
CA GLU A 239 20.82 -5.10 -2.62
C GLU A 239 19.58 -5.64 -3.34
N LEU A 240 18.39 -5.47 -2.76
CA LEU A 240 17.12 -5.84 -3.38
C LEU A 240 16.89 -5.03 -4.68
N VAL A 241 17.03 -3.71 -4.61
CA VAL A 241 16.85 -2.80 -5.76
C VAL A 241 17.89 -3.09 -6.85
N ASP A 242 19.17 -3.22 -6.47
CA ASP A 242 20.26 -3.50 -7.41
C ASP A 242 20.15 -4.88 -8.06
N THR A 243 19.70 -5.89 -7.30
CA THR A 243 19.42 -7.22 -7.86
C THR A 243 18.34 -7.16 -8.91
N PHE A 244 17.23 -6.50 -8.61
CA PHE A 244 16.14 -6.32 -9.57
C PHE A 244 16.61 -5.57 -10.82
N ALA A 245 17.38 -4.48 -10.65
CA ALA A 245 17.89 -3.69 -11.75
C ALA A 245 18.83 -4.49 -12.67
N ARG A 246 19.73 -5.31 -12.09
CA ARG A 246 20.57 -6.23 -12.86
C ARG A 246 19.73 -7.22 -13.68
N GLN A 247 18.70 -7.81 -13.07
CA GLN A 247 17.83 -8.77 -13.77
C GLN A 247 17.01 -8.12 -14.90
N CYS A 248 16.55 -6.88 -14.72
CA CYS A 248 15.91 -6.11 -15.78
C CYS A 248 16.89 -5.77 -16.91
N LYS A 249 18.13 -5.40 -16.57
CA LYS A 249 19.19 -5.14 -17.56
C LYS A 249 19.55 -6.38 -18.37
N ASP A 250 19.58 -7.56 -17.75
CA ASP A 250 19.80 -8.84 -18.44
C ASP A 250 18.67 -9.16 -19.45
N LYS A 251 17.46 -8.64 -19.21
CA LYS A 251 16.32 -8.68 -20.15
C LYS A 251 16.37 -7.56 -21.21
N GLY A 252 17.35 -6.67 -21.16
CA GLY A 252 17.49 -5.54 -22.07
C GLY A 252 16.58 -4.35 -21.74
N ALA A 253 16.15 -4.21 -20.49
CA ALA A 253 15.42 -3.04 -19.99
C ALA A 253 16.37 -2.04 -19.31
N LEU A 254 15.94 -0.77 -19.26
CA LEU A 254 16.57 0.27 -18.45
C LEU A 254 15.83 0.39 -17.12
N VAL A 255 16.54 0.70 -16.04
CA VAL A 255 15.96 0.89 -14.71
C VAL A 255 16.45 2.21 -14.13
N TYR A 256 15.52 2.97 -13.56
CA TYR A 256 15.75 4.20 -12.82
C TYR A 256 15.07 4.14 -11.45
N PHE A 257 15.65 4.83 -10.49
CA PHE A 257 15.00 5.14 -9.23
C PHE A 257 14.36 6.53 -9.29
N HIS A 258 13.20 6.71 -8.67
CA HIS A 258 12.52 8.00 -8.56
C HIS A 258 11.92 8.15 -7.15
N PHE A 259 11.95 9.36 -6.59
CA PHE A 259 11.31 9.64 -5.29
C PHE A 259 9.78 9.63 -5.41
N GLY A 260 9.06 9.28 -4.35
CA GLY A 260 7.62 9.56 -4.30
C GLY A 260 7.36 11.07 -4.16
N PRO A 261 6.16 11.57 -4.50
CA PRO A 261 5.73 12.89 -4.06
C PRO A 261 5.75 12.97 -2.53
N MET A 262 6.24 14.09 -2.01
CA MET A 262 6.38 14.35 -0.57
C MET A 262 5.66 15.64 -0.20
N ASN A 263 4.81 15.58 0.82
CA ASN A 263 4.10 16.76 1.30
C ASN A 263 5.03 17.68 2.07
N GLU A 264 5.25 18.89 1.55
CA GLU A 264 6.12 19.90 2.15
C GLU A 264 5.73 20.24 3.59
N ALA A 265 4.42 20.26 3.90
CA ALA A 265 3.92 20.57 5.24
C ALA A 265 4.37 19.52 6.27
N SER A 266 4.47 18.26 5.88
CA SER A 266 4.98 17.19 6.75
C SER A 266 6.48 17.31 7.00
N VAL A 267 7.26 17.63 5.97
CA VAL A 267 8.72 17.83 6.10
C VAL A 267 9.01 19.00 7.07
N LYS A 268 8.27 20.11 6.95
CA LYS A 268 8.39 21.26 7.85
C LYS A 268 8.01 20.92 9.30
N ALA A 269 7.04 20.04 9.50
CA ALA A 269 6.60 19.63 10.83
C ALA A 269 7.70 18.83 11.56
N GLU A 270 8.29 17.84 10.89
CA GLU A 270 9.38 17.00 11.45
C GLU A 270 10.61 17.82 11.86
N THR A 271 10.96 18.79 11.03
CA THR A 271 12.18 19.60 11.17
C THR A 271 12.00 20.82 12.09
N LYS A 272 10.85 20.96 12.75
CA LYS A 272 10.45 22.10 13.58
C LYS A 272 10.46 23.43 12.82
N ALA A 273 9.53 23.56 11.88
CA ALA A 273 9.29 24.74 11.04
C ALA A 273 10.54 25.16 10.23
N ALA A 274 11.18 24.19 9.57
CA ALA A 274 12.31 24.45 8.68
C ALA A 274 11.99 25.49 7.61
N SER A 275 13.00 26.30 7.33
CA SER A 275 13.02 27.21 6.19
C SER A 275 13.32 26.44 4.89
N GLU A 276 13.05 27.09 3.76
CA GLU A 276 13.21 26.53 2.42
C GLU A 276 14.57 25.85 2.17
N GLY A 277 15.67 26.46 2.62
CA GLY A 277 17.04 25.94 2.42
C GLY A 277 17.43 24.79 3.37
N GLU A 278 16.73 24.60 4.48
CA GLU A 278 16.96 23.46 5.38
C GLU A 278 16.35 22.19 4.78
N ILE A 279 15.14 22.29 4.20
CA ILE A 279 14.49 21.21 3.47
C ILE A 279 15.36 20.72 2.30
N GLU A 280 15.91 21.65 1.53
CA GLU A 280 16.83 21.34 0.43
C GLU A 280 18.05 20.54 0.92
N GLY A 281 18.66 20.96 2.03
CA GLY A 281 19.83 20.29 2.59
C GLY A 281 19.54 18.87 3.10
N GLU A 282 18.37 18.64 3.69
CA GLU A 282 17.96 17.29 4.13
C GLU A 282 17.66 16.37 2.94
N ALA A 283 16.91 16.87 1.96
CA ALA A 283 16.62 16.15 0.72
C ALA A 283 17.90 15.78 -0.05
N GLU A 284 18.85 16.71 -0.16
CA GLU A 284 20.17 16.47 -0.78
C GLU A 284 20.98 15.42 0.00
N THR A 285 20.99 15.52 1.34
CA THR A 285 21.70 14.56 2.19
C THR A 285 21.13 13.15 2.03
N PHE A 286 19.80 13.03 1.99
CA PHE A 286 19.12 11.76 1.74
C PHE A 286 19.45 11.19 0.36
N CYS A 287 19.33 12.01 -0.70
CA CYS A 287 19.62 11.59 -2.06
C CYS A 287 21.07 11.14 -2.23
N LYS A 288 22.03 11.87 -1.65
CA LYS A 288 23.44 11.46 -1.69
C LYS A 288 23.65 10.10 -1.00
N ALA A 289 23.05 9.89 0.17
CA ALA A 289 23.17 8.61 0.87
C ALA A 289 22.54 7.46 0.09
N LEU A 290 21.44 7.74 -0.64
CA LEU A 290 20.82 6.81 -1.55
C LEU A 290 21.76 6.44 -2.71
N GLU A 291 22.29 7.44 -3.43
CA GLU A 291 23.21 7.27 -4.55
C GLU A 291 24.51 6.55 -4.16
N GLU A 292 24.96 6.69 -2.91
CA GLU A 292 26.11 5.94 -2.38
C GLU A 292 25.80 4.45 -2.14
N LYS A 293 24.52 4.09 -1.98
CA LYS A 293 24.08 2.73 -1.63
C LYS A 293 23.57 1.91 -2.81
N ILE A 294 22.96 2.53 -3.81
CA ILE A 294 22.42 1.84 -4.99
C ILE A 294 23.23 2.13 -6.24
N THR A 295 23.24 1.20 -7.18
CA THR A 295 23.89 1.37 -8.50
C THR A 295 22.92 1.84 -9.57
N VAL A 296 21.61 1.83 -9.29
CA VAL A 296 20.58 2.33 -10.18
C VAL A 296 20.66 3.86 -10.29
N PRO A 297 20.64 4.44 -11.50
CA PRO A 297 20.60 5.88 -11.65
C PRO A 297 19.33 6.47 -11.01
N VAL A 298 19.50 7.49 -10.17
CA VAL A 298 18.41 8.30 -9.63
C VAL A 298 17.99 9.30 -10.71
N LEU A 299 16.72 9.25 -11.11
CA LEU A 299 16.18 10.05 -12.22
C LEU A 299 15.78 11.47 -11.78
N SER A 300 15.24 11.58 -10.56
CA SER A 300 14.60 12.81 -10.09
C SER A 300 15.42 13.52 -9.02
N ASP A 301 15.31 14.85 -9.01
CA ASP A 301 15.73 15.67 -7.88
C ASP A 301 14.73 15.48 -6.72
N PRO A 302 15.16 15.05 -5.52
CA PRO A 302 14.26 14.84 -4.40
C PRO A 302 13.45 16.10 -4.07
N TYR A 303 14.02 17.29 -4.28
CA TYR A 303 13.35 18.55 -4.01
C TYR A 303 12.20 18.83 -5.00
N ALA A 304 12.34 18.41 -6.26
CA ALA A 304 11.26 18.53 -7.24
C ALA A 304 10.05 17.65 -6.91
N CYS A 305 10.24 16.66 -6.05
CA CYS A 305 9.19 15.79 -5.54
C CYS A 305 8.53 16.33 -4.25
N ILE A 306 9.06 17.39 -3.63
CA ILE A 306 8.45 18.05 -2.46
C ILE A 306 7.44 19.08 -2.95
N LEU A 307 6.16 18.79 -2.76
CA LEU A 307 5.06 19.59 -3.29
C LEU A 307 4.27 20.27 -2.17
N PRO A 308 3.68 21.45 -2.44
CA PRO A 308 2.74 22.09 -1.52
C PRO A 308 1.57 21.19 -1.14
N GLN A 309 1.06 21.34 0.08
CA GLN A 309 0.01 20.51 0.65
C GLN A 309 -1.28 20.47 -0.19
N GLU A 310 -1.61 21.52 -0.93
CA GLU A 310 -2.82 21.58 -1.77
C GLU A 310 -2.83 20.58 -2.93
N TYR A 311 -1.70 19.91 -3.21
CA TYR A 311 -1.59 18.85 -4.21
C TYR A 311 -1.78 17.44 -3.64
N PHE A 312 -1.89 17.32 -2.31
CA PHE A 312 -2.12 16.04 -1.63
C PHE A 312 -3.60 15.81 -1.36
N TYR A 313 -3.95 14.54 -1.11
CA TYR A 313 -5.29 14.07 -0.83
C TYR A 313 -5.43 13.71 0.64
N ASP A 314 -5.07 12.49 1.04
CA ASP A 314 -5.34 11.95 2.39
C ASP A 314 -4.12 11.35 3.10
N THR A 315 -2.94 11.43 2.47
CA THR A 315 -1.64 11.12 3.08
C THR A 315 -0.58 12.07 2.54
N ASN A 316 0.61 12.07 3.14
CA ASN A 316 1.75 12.86 2.66
C ASN A 316 2.37 12.36 1.35
N PHE A 317 1.79 11.33 0.72
CA PHE A 317 2.30 10.67 -0.49
C PHE A 317 1.20 10.46 -1.55
N HIS A 318 -0.07 10.66 -1.20
CA HIS A 318 -1.19 10.54 -2.11
C HIS A 318 -1.51 11.89 -2.71
N LEU A 319 -1.25 12.05 -4.01
CA LEU A 319 -1.64 13.24 -4.73
C LEU A 319 -3.14 13.24 -5.01
N ASN A 320 -3.73 14.43 -4.99
CA ASN A 320 -5.03 14.67 -5.59
C ASN A 320 -4.89 14.80 -7.12
N ASP A 321 -6.03 14.97 -7.81
CA ASP A 321 -6.10 15.02 -9.25
C ASP A 321 -5.19 16.08 -9.88
N LYS A 322 -5.06 17.25 -9.23
CA LYS A 322 -4.17 18.34 -9.70
C LYS A 322 -2.71 17.96 -9.50
N GLY A 323 -2.38 17.43 -8.31
CA GLY A 323 -1.03 16.99 -7.97
C GLY A 323 -0.55 15.90 -8.92
N ARG A 324 -1.41 14.93 -9.24
CA ARG A 324 -1.11 13.84 -10.17
C ARG A 324 -0.74 14.34 -11.57
N ILE A 325 -1.48 15.32 -12.11
CA ILE A 325 -1.18 15.90 -13.42
C ILE A 325 0.21 16.56 -13.38
N LEU A 326 0.49 17.33 -12.33
CA LEU A 326 1.75 18.05 -12.14
C LEU A 326 2.94 17.09 -12.00
N PHE A 327 2.81 16.06 -11.15
CA PHE A 327 3.86 15.06 -10.92
C PHE A 327 4.10 14.17 -12.15
N THR A 328 3.04 13.82 -12.88
CA THR A 328 3.19 13.16 -14.19
C THR A 328 3.94 14.06 -15.19
N GLY A 329 3.68 15.37 -15.18
CA GLY A 329 4.41 16.35 -15.97
C GLY A 329 5.89 16.47 -15.62
N LEU A 330 6.27 16.33 -14.34
CA LEU A 330 7.66 16.23 -13.90
C LEU A 330 8.32 14.99 -14.51
N LEU A 331 7.71 13.83 -14.30
CA LEU A 331 8.21 12.55 -14.80
C LEU A 331 8.41 12.53 -16.32
N VAL A 332 7.46 13.09 -17.08
CA VAL A 332 7.58 13.24 -18.54
C VAL A 332 8.86 13.99 -18.92
N ARG A 333 9.14 15.11 -18.24
CA ARG A 333 10.29 15.96 -18.57
C ARG A 333 11.61 15.28 -18.23
N GLU A 334 11.67 14.59 -17.10
CA GLU A 334 12.86 13.82 -16.71
C GLU A 334 13.13 12.67 -17.67
N LEU A 335 12.08 11.95 -18.08
CA LEU A 335 12.19 10.88 -19.07
C LEU A 335 12.60 11.39 -20.46
N LYS A 336 12.07 12.55 -20.89
CA LYS A 336 12.52 13.21 -22.11
C LYS A 336 13.98 13.64 -22.02
N ALA A 337 14.41 14.17 -20.88
CA ALA A 337 15.79 14.58 -20.66
C ALA A 337 16.78 13.40 -20.77
N VAL A 338 16.48 12.25 -20.13
CA VAL A 338 17.37 11.07 -20.20
C VAL A 338 17.29 10.32 -21.54
N SER A 339 16.24 10.53 -22.33
CA SER A 339 16.09 9.97 -23.68
C SER A 339 16.51 10.93 -24.79
N GLU A 340 17.00 12.12 -24.45
CA GLU A 340 17.35 13.21 -25.37
C GLU A 340 16.18 13.63 -26.30
N ASP A 341 14.93 13.42 -25.86
CA ASP A 341 13.73 13.89 -26.55
C ASP A 341 13.50 15.38 -26.26
N ASN A 342 13.53 16.20 -27.32
CA ASN A 342 13.34 17.65 -27.24
C ASN A 342 11.92 18.09 -27.60
N SER A 343 10.97 17.15 -27.69
CA SER A 343 9.56 17.46 -27.94
C SER A 343 8.93 18.25 -26.80
N GLU A 344 8.05 19.20 -27.13
CA GLU A 344 7.34 20.02 -26.14
C GLU A 344 6.51 19.13 -25.19
N THR A 345 6.46 19.51 -23.92
CA THR A 345 5.60 18.84 -22.93
C THR A 345 4.37 19.69 -22.70
N SER A 346 3.18 19.16 -23.02
CA SER A 346 1.94 19.94 -22.96
C SER A 346 1.35 20.02 -21.55
N LEU A 347 1.77 19.11 -20.66
CA LEU A 347 1.34 19.09 -19.27
C LEU A 347 1.91 20.28 -18.50
N PRO A 348 1.11 20.87 -17.58
CA PRO A 348 1.62 21.93 -16.73
C PRO A 348 2.82 21.39 -15.96
N THR A 349 3.89 22.17 -15.95
CA THR A 349 4.86 22.11 -14.86
C THR A 349 4.43 23.10 -13.82
N TYR A 350 4.71 22.80 -12.56
CA TYR A 350 4.71 23.83 -11.54
C TYR A 350 5.52 25.05 -12.01
N GLY A 351 6.70 24.84 -12.62
CA GLY A 351 7.39 25.83 -13.47
C GLY A 351 8.57 26.54 -12.83
N MET A 352 8.77 26.44 -11.52
CA MET A 352 8.34 27.32 -10.41
C MET A 352 8.52 26.53 -9.10
N VAL A 353 9.24 25.41 -9.15
CA VAL A 353 9.79 24.65 -8.01
C VAL A 353 10.92 25.49 -7.36
N ARG A 354 10.62 26.75 -7.01
CA ARG A 354 11.46 27.75 -6.33
C ARG A 354 12.64 28.42 -7.10
N GLY A 355 12.60 28.50 -8.44
CA GLY A 355 13.72 29.06 -9.25
C GLY A 355 13.52 30.39 -9.99
N VAL A 356 12.34 31.03 -9.96
CA VAL A 356 12.08 32.32 -10.65
C VAL A 356 11.45 33.28 -9.65
N PRO A 357 11.97 34.52 -9.48
CA PRO A 357 11.38 35.47 -8.55
C PRO A 357 9.98 35.87 -9.00
N GLU A 358 9.05 35.82 -8.04
CA GLU A 358 7.68 36.30 -8.17
C GLU A 358 7.62 37.70 -8.78
N LYS A 359 6.83 37.83 -9.84
CA LYS A 359 5.95 38.97 -10.13
C LYS A 359 5.14 38.67 -11.39
N THR A 360 3.82 38.59 -11.23
CA THR A 360 2.94 39.72 -11.55
C THR A 360 1.56 39.45 -10.97
N GLU A 361 1.19 40.26 -9.97
CA GLU A 361 -0.19 40.57 -9.59
C GLU A 361 -0.89 41.18 -10.82
N GLU A 362 -1.48 40.38 -11.70
CA GLU A 362 -2.36 40.91 -12.74
C GLU A 362 -3.18 39.78 -13.38
N GLU A 363 -3.93 39.02 -12.58
CA GLU A 363 -5.08 38.25 -13.09
C GLU A 363 -6.16 37.95 -12.03
N GLU A 364 -6.26 38.76 -10.97
CA GLU A 364 -7.45 38.83 -10.11
C GLU A 364 -8.39 39.95 -10.56
N THR A 365 -8.92 39.88 -11.78
CA THR A 365 -10.16 40.61 -12.12
C THR A 365 -10.88 39.94 -13.28
N SER A 366 -11.64 38.89 -12.98
CA SER A 366 -12.99 38.66 -13.54
C SER A 366 -13.45 37.23 -13.31
N ARG A 367 -14.22 37.02 -12.23
CA ARG A 367 -15.24 35.98 -12.11
C ARG A 367 -16.03 36.23 -10.83
N GLU A 368 -16.84 37.29 -10.85
CA GLU A 368 -18.01 37.36 -9.99
C GLU A 368 -19.23 36.82 -10.76
N SER A 369 -20.10 36.13 -10.02
CA SER A 369 -21.42 35.60 -10.38
C SER A 369 -21.46 34.23 -11.09
N GLY A 370 -21.08 33.20 -10.34
CA GLY A 370 -21.75 31.91 -10.38
C GLY A 370 -22.06 31.53 -8.94
N GLU A 371 -23.33 31.42 -8.57
CA GLU A 371 -23.75 30.85 -7.29
C GLU A 371 -23.40 29.35 -7.31
N GLU A 372 -22.16 29.01 -6.93
CA GLU A 372 -21.84 27.68 -6.48
C GLU A 372 -22.46 27.50 -5.10
N GLU A 373 -23.49 26.67 -5.06
CA GLU A 373 -24.05 26.09 -3.85
C GLU A 373 -22.95 25.28 -3.16
N THR A 374 -22.10 25.98 -2.41
CA THR A 374 -21.06 25.39 -1.58
C THR A 374 -21.76 24.64 -0.45
N ALA A 375 -21.94 23.34 -0.65
CA ALA A 375 -22.12 22.42 0.46
C ALA A 375 -20.88 22.62 1.35
N GLN A 376 -21.08 23.34 2.47
CA GLN A 376 -20.06 23.58 3.47
C GLN A 376 -19.67 22.23 4.04
N LYS A 377 -18.66 21.57 3.45
CA LYS A 377 -18.14 20.28 3.89
C LYS A 377 -17.68 20.48 5.33
N GLU A 378 -18.42 19.94 6.29
CA GLU A 378 -18.13 20.13 7.71
C GLU A 378 -16.68 19.72 7.98
N LYS A 379 -15.90 20.65 8.55
CA LYS A 379 -14.52 20.37 8.92
C LYS A 379 -14.53 19.27 9.99
N LYS A 380 -14.04 18.08 9.64
CA LYS A 380 -13.91 16.98 10.58
C LYS A 380 -12.92 17.31 11.69
N SER A 381 -13.17 16.81 12.89
CA SER A 381 -12.30 17.01 14.06
C SER A 381 -11.14 16.02 14.07
N VAL A 382 -10.04 16.41 14.72
CA VAL A 382 -8.88 15.57 14.99
C VAL A 382 -8.88 15.18 16.46
N LEU A 383 -8.61 13.92 16.76
CA LEU A 383 -8.17 13.51 18.09
C LEU A 383 -6.65 13.55 18.13
N THR A 384 -6.11 14.55 18.81
CA THR A 384 -4.66 14.73 18.90
C THR A 384 -4.03 13.74 19.87
N ALA A 385 -2.71 13.54 19.76
CA ALA A 385 -1.93 12.63 20.58
C ALA A 385 -2.18 12.77 22.10
N ASP A 386 -2.42 13.98 22.59
CA ASP A 386 -2.62 14.24 24.03
C ASP A 386 -4.07 14.07 24.51
N THR A 387 -5.03 13.72 23.64
CA THR A 387 -6.47 13.80 23.95
C THR A 387 -6.87 12.90 25.12
N TYR A 388 -6.45 11.62 25.11
CA TYR A 388 -6.71 10.68 26.20
C TYR A 388 -5.43 10.13 26.86
N ALA A 389 -4.26 10.55 26.40
CA ALA A 389 -2.97 10.05 26.87
C ALA A 389 -2.86 10.04 28.40
N GLY A 390 -2.36 8.93 28.96
CA GLY A 390 -2.18 8.73 30.39
C GLY A 390 -3.46 8.49 31.20
N ASN A 391 -4.64 8.42 30.57
CA ASN A 391 -5.88 8.15 31.30
C ASN A 391 -5.98 6.67 31.73
N THR A 392 -5.47 6.40 32.93
CA THR A 392 -5.46 5.05 33.53
C THR A 392 -6.81 4.58 34.06
N THR A 393 -7.87 5.38 33.93
CA THR A 393 -9.23 5.02 34.42
C THR A 393 -10.24 4.82 33.29
N LEU A 394 -9.95 5.33 32.10
CA LEU A 394 -10.82 5.19 30.92
C LEU A 394 -10.84 3.73 30.48
N THR A 395 -12.03 3.11 30.49
CA THR A 395 -12.22 1.71 30.09
C THR A 395 -12.81 1.57 28.68
N LYS A 396 -13.57 2.57 28.24
CA LYS A 396 -14.24 2.62 26.94
C LYS A 396 -14.32 4.05 26.43
N VAL A 397 -14.13 4.25 25.14
CA VAL A 397 -14.33 5.53 24.44
C VAL A 397 -15.16 5.31 23.18
N THR A 398 -15.97 6.29 22.79
CA THR A 398 -16.74 6.29 21.54
C THR A 398 -16.26 7.44 20.67
N ILE A 399 -15.91 7.13 19.43
CA ILE A 399 -15.38 8.05 18.42
C ILE A 399 -16.50 8.33 17.42
N PRO A 400 -17.04 9.56 17.39
CA PRO A 400 -18.16 9.90 16.52
C PRO A 400 -17.73 10.06 15.06
N GLU A 401 -18.70 9.99 14.14
CA GLU A 401 -18.48 10.14 12.69
C GLU A 401 -17.85 11.49 12.28
N SER A 402 -17.96 12.50 13.14
CA SER A 402 -17.35 13.82 12.93
C SER A 402 -15.83 13.82 13.05
N VAL A 403 -15.23 12.75 13.59
CA VAL A 403 -13.77 12.59 13.69
C VAL A 403 -13.22 12.13 12.34
N GLY A 404 -12.31 12.93 11.80
CA GLY A 404 -11.63 12.67 10.52
C GLY A 404 -10.24 12.08 10.67
N GLN A 405 -9.64 12.21 11.85
CA GLN A 405 -8.30 11.71 12.12
C GLN A 405 -8.11 11.42 13.61
N ILE A 406 -7.39 10.34 13.90
CA ILE A 406 -6.90 10.03 15.25
C ILE A 406 -5.39 9.89 15.14
N GLU A 407 -4.68 10.79 15.81
CA GLU A 407 -3.22 10.77 15.83
C GLU A 407 -2.69 9.60 16.67
N ASP A 408 -1.51 9.12 16.30
CA ASP A 408 -0.76 8.19 17.14
C ASP A 408 -0.49 8.83 18.50
N GLY A 409 -0.52 8.01 19.56
CA GLY A 409 -0.40 8.49 20.93
C GLY A 409 -1.71 8.93 21.59
N ALA A 410 -2.79 9.13 20.84
CA ALA A 410 -4.10 9.59 21.38
C ALA A 410 -4.60 8.77 22.58
N PHE A 411 -4.23 7.49 22.65
CA PHE A 411 -4.56 6.56 23.73
C PHE A 411 -3.33 6.01 24.49
N GLU A 412 -2.15 6.61 24.32
CA GLU A 412 -0.92 6.14 24.95
C GLU A 412 -1.07 6.11 26.48
N GLY A 413 -0.61 5.02 27.10
CA GLY A 413 -0.69 4.85 28.55
C GLY A 413 -2.10 4.68 29.12
N CYS A 414 -3.14 4.56 28.30
CA CYS A 414 -4.51 4.23 28.72
C CYS A 414 -4.62 2.76 29.16
N SER A 415 -3.94 2.38 30.23
CA SER A 415 -3.78 0.98 30.67
C SER A 415 -5.08 0.27 31.06
N ALA A 416 -6.14 1.00 31.41
CA ALA A 416 -7.46 0.44 31.68
C ALA A 416 -8.37 0.36 30.44
N LEU A 417 -7.99 0.96 29.31
CA LEU A 417 -8.83 1.02 28.11
C LEU A 417 -8.94 -0.37 27.48
N ARG A 418 -10.17 -0.79 27.20
CA ARG A 418 -10.51 -2.11 26.65
C ARG A 418 -11.32 -2.02 25.35
N ALA A 419 -11.99 -0.90 25.09
CA ALA A 419 -12.79 -0.72 23.89
C ALA A 419 -12.71 0.72 23.36
N ILE A 420 -12.42 0.84 22.07
CA ILE A 420 -12.59 2.07 21.28
C ILE A 420 -13.71 1.77 20.29
N VAL A 421 -14.85 2.42 20.44
CA VAL A 421 -16.02 2.22 19.57
C VAL A 421 -16.00 3.28 18.48
N LEU A 422 -15.99 2.87 17.21
CA LEU A 422 -16.14 3.77 16.07
C LEU A 422 -17.60 3.76 15.61
N GLU A 423 -18.19 4.93 15.45
CA GLU A 423 -19.57 5.04 14.96
C GLU A 423 -19.65 4.95 13.43
N SER A 424 -18.60 5.39 12.73
CA SER A 424 -18.58 5.43 11.27
C SER A 424 -18.67 4.03 10.66
N LYS A 425 -19.45 3.93 9.57
CA LYS A 425 -19.47 2.76 8.69
C LYS A 425 -18.44 2.85 7.56
N GLU A 426 -17.89 4.04 7.34
CA GLU A 426 -16.96 4.34 6.26
C GLU A 426 -15.53 4.40 6.82
N PRO A 427 -14.73 3.32 6.71
CA PRO A 427 -13.42 3.27 7.36
C PRO A 427 -12.46 4.35 6.85
N SER A 428 -12.53 4.70 5.56
CA SER A 428 -11.73 5.78 4.96
C SER A 428 -12.15 7.18 5.40
N SER A 429 -13.22 7.32 6.18
CA SER A 429 -13.67 8.60 6.70
C SER A 429 -12.81 9.10 7.86
N CYS A 430 -11.99 8.23 8.45
CA CYS A 430 -11.12 8.51 9.58
C CYS A 430 -9.72 7.95 9.34
N ILE A 431 -8.72 8.83 9.27
CA ILE A 431 -7.31 8.49 9.06
C ILE A 431 -6.68 8.13 10.41
N VAL A 432 -5.85 7.08 10.42
CA VAL A 432 -5.08 6.66 11.60
C VAL A 432 -3.67 6.24 11.21
N GLY A 433 -2.72 6.46 12.12
CA GLY A 433 -1.33 6.02 11.97
C GLY A 433 -1.13 4.56 12.34
N THR A 434 0.12 4.20 12.66
CA THR A 434 0.52 2.82 12.97
C THR A 434 0.68 2.55 14.46
N GLY A 435 0.80 3.60 15.27
CA GLY A 435 0.89 3.58 16.74
C GLY A 435 -0.43 3.81 17.50
N LEU A 436 -1.59 3.78 16.84
CA LEU A 436 -2.91 4.09 17.44
C LEU A 436 -3.18 3.34 18.77
N LEU A 437 -2.79 2.07 18.85
CA LEU A 437 -3.06 1.19 19.99
C LEU A 437 -1.86 1.04 20.94
N ASP A 438 -0.83 1.87 20.81
CA ASP A 438 0.34 1.80 21.66
C ASP A 438 -0.03 2.12 23.13
N GLY A 439 0.51 1.32 24.05
CA GLY A 439 0.23 1.47 25.47
C GLY A 439 -1.19 1.09 25.92
N THR A 440 -2.02 0.50 25.05
CA THR A 440 -3.39 0.06 25.38
C THR A 440 -3.72 -1.37 24.94
N ALA A 441 -4.62 -2.01 25.68
CA ALA A 441 -5.17 -3.34 25.35
C ALA A 441 -6.55 -3.24 24.65
N ALA A 442 -6.92 -2.06 24.14
CA ALA A 442 -8.23 -1.80 23.57
C ALA A 442 -8.52 -2.59 22.29
N MET A 443 -9.72 -3.15 22.16
CA MET A 443 -10.23 -3.62 20.87
C MET A 443 -10.88 -2.44 20.14
N LEU A 444 -10.75 -2.43 18.81
CA LEU A 444 -11.45 -1.51 17.92
C LEU A 444 -12.81 -2.13 17.58
N CYS A 445 -13.88 -1.50 18.02
CA CYS A 445 -15.24 -1.98 17.83
C CYS A 445 -15.94 -1.14 16.77
N VAL A 446 -16.33 -1.77 15.67
CA VAL A 446 -16.90 -1.10 14.49
C VAL A 446 -18.30 -1.61 14.22
N PRO A 447 -19.15 -0.87 13.48
CA PRO A 447 -20.48 -1.36 13.11
C PRO A 447 -20.37 -2.72 12.42
N ASP A 448 -21.20 -3.68 12.83
CA ASP A 448 -21.16 -5.07 12.34
C ASP A 448 -21.16 -5.15 10.81
N THR A 449 -21.93 -4.27 10.16
CA THR A 449 -22.05 -4.19 8.70
C THR A 449 -20.78 -3.70 8.00
N ALA A 450 -19.89 -3.01 8.71
CA ALA A 450 -18.64 -2.47 8.18
C ALA A 450 -17.42 -3.32 8.59
N LEU A 451 -17.61 -4.39 9.37
CA LEU A 451 -16.53 -5.19 9.95
C LEU A 451 -15.51 -5.68 8.91
N SER A 452 -16.00 -6.20 7.79
CA SER A 452 -15.16 -6.74 6.73
C SER A 452 -14.38 -5.64 6.02
N ASP A 453 -15.00 -4.48 5.79
CA ASP A 453 -14.38 -3.35 5.09
C ASP A 453 -13.29 -2.70 5.95
N TYR A 454 -13.54 -2.53 7.26
CA TYR A 454 -12.51 -2.07 8.20
C TYR A 454 -11.27 -2.98 8.20
N LYS A 455 -11.46 -4.31 8.08
CA LYS A 455 -10.35 -5.27 8.11
C LYS A 455 -9.47 -5.27 6.85
N VAL A 456 -9.97 -4.72 5.74
CA VAL A 456 -9.22 -4.61 4.47
C VAL A 456 -8.94 -3.16 4.07
N ASN A 457 -9.34 -2.20 4.90
CA ASN A 457 -9.16 -0.78 4.61
C ASN A 457 -7.70 -0.36 4.74
N TYR A 458 -7.28 0.58 3.89
CA TYR A 458 -5.93 1.12 3.82
C TYR A 458 -5.32 1.52 5.18
N PHE A 459 -6.07 2.22 6.02
CA PHE A 459 -5.58 2.71 7.33
C PHE A 459 -5.77 1.69 8.45
N TRP A 460 -6.86 0.92 8.40
CA TRP A 460 -7.31 0.08 9.52
C TRP A 460 -6.85 -1.38 9.42
N SER A 461 -6.45 -1.88 8.25
CA SER A 461 -6.14 -3.31 8.05
C SER A 461 -4.95 -3.80 8.89
N GLN A 462 -4.00 -2.93 9.22
CA GLN A 462 -2.91 -3.23 10.15
C GLN A 462 -3.42 -3.66 11.56
N TYR A 463 -4.62 -3.23 11.92
CA TYR A 463 -5.30 -3.59 13.16
C TYR A 463 -6.35 -4.69 12.97
N ALA A 464 -6.39 -5.40 11.84
CA ALA A 464 -7.45 -6.37 11.53
C ALA A 464 -7.68 -7.43 12.62
N ASP A 465 -6.61 -7.88 13.28
CA ASP A 465 -6.68 -8.84 14.41
C ASP A 465 -7.22 -8.22 15.71
N ARG A 466 -7.33 -6.88 15.77
CA ARG A 466 -7.87 -6.08 16.88
C ARG A 466 -9.22 -5.43 16.58
N ILE A 467 -9.80 -5.72 15.41
CA ILE A 467 -11.12 -5.20 15.00
C ILE A 467 -12.20 -6.25 15.23
N LEU A 468 -13.24 -5.86 15.97
CA LEU A 468 -14.42 -6.67 16.30
C LEU A 468 -15.71 -5.90 15.97
N PRO A 469 -16.83 -6.61 15.73
CA PRO A 469 -18.13 -5.96 15.63
C PRO A 469 -18.56 -5.40 16.99
N VAL A 470 -19.38 -4.35 17.00
CA VAL A 470 -19.95 -3.79 18.24
C VAL A 470 -20.79 -4.84 18.99
N SER A 471 -21.41 -5.80 18.28
CA SER A 471 -22.14 -6.92 18.90
C SER A 471 -21.33 -7.78 19.87
N ASP A 472 -19.99 -7.79 19.73
CA ASP A 472 -19.10 -8.62 20.55
C ASP A 472 -18.65 -7.90 21.83
N LEU A 473 -19.04 -6.65 22.03
CA LEU A 473 -18.77 -5.93 23.28
C LEU A 473 -19.61 -6.51 24.43
N PRO A 474 -19.00 -6.91 25.56
CA PRO A 474 -19.75 -7.21 26.76
C PRO A 474 -20.48 -5.95 27.25
N GLU A 475 -21.75 -6.12 27.69
CA GLU A 475 -22.60 -5.04 28.23
C GLU A 475 -21.98 -4.28 29.40
#